data_AF-A0A953D7C0-F1
#
_entry.id   AF-A0A953D7C0-F1
#
_cell.length_a   1.000
_cell.length_b   1.000
_cell.length_c   1.000
_cell.angle_alpha   90.00
_cell.angle_beta   90.00
_cell.angle_gamma   90.00
#
_symmetry.space_group_name_H-M   'P 1'
#
loop_
_entity.id
_entity.type
_entity.pdbx_description
1 polymer ?
#
loop_
_entity_poly.entity_id
_entity_poly.type
_entity_poly.pdbx_seq_one_letter_code
_entity_poly.pdbx_strand_id
1 'polypeptide(L)'
;MPTEPPTRILRFSDPMRRWETVMRTIIQIGFVIMGLKGIHDNTFMGQDWGIHQSCVQQTLEDPKLLFHYDVTSRPLIYWLAACGQAVTDGAYGFQLATLVIVLFNALSLGFLHDALRWSVERPILRISALGLFAFLPVTSIATTVFAADNLTVAFFALTGWSLIRCLHAVRRGRQAGFALLGGLALMLAQFQKFTFLLLPVAVAVVILVDWWTAKESDWRRNGWIFGCMILAPLLVGVGLDRAARAQLSHLPSKHSYDWDGTGEMTWRTILWPRAEDGFLLSAPTYWEPSDRQEANGDSPENEAVRRQNGAAQRLLQHNRYSYPALLHLGIFSDVLNFSHPSDDKFRPEPQRTFARGSVRLGLVFSVATVLACVILAGRLVYSAARRCASVPRGTLVWAIGGAAWYFPLVIQLPYIHHAYEWGYWLPRLVLPAIWSAVAITFTEADRWVGDRLWPQLLIAGISLTQISLGLGSILYWS
;
A
#
# COMPACT_ATOMS: atom_id res chain seq x y z
N MET A 1 -26.67 -23.67 -27.21
CA MET A 1 -25.46 -23.47 -26.38
C MET A 1 -24.87 -22.12 -26.79
N PRO A 2 -24.70 -21.15 -25.87
CA PRO A 2 -23.97 -19.93 -26.22
C PRO A 2 -22.52 -20.33 -26.52
N THR A 3 -22.10 -20.14 -27.76
CA THR A 3 -20.73 -20.33 -28.20
C THR A 3 -19.85 -19.42 -27.36
N GLU A 4 -18.97 -20.00 -26.53
CA GLU A 4 -17.98 -19.22 -25.79
C GLU A 4 -17.21 -18.38 -26.83
N PRO A 5 -17.18 -17.05 -26.70
CA PRO A 5 -16.41 -16.22 -27.61
C PRO A 5 -14.97 -16.72 -27.58
N PRO A 6 -14.33 -16.91 -28.74
CA PRO A 6 -12.96 -17.40 -28.81
C PRO A 6 -12.13 -16.52 -27.88
N THR A 7 -11.51 -17.14 -26.87
CA THR A 7 -10.55 -16.49 -25.98
C THR A 7 -9.46 -15.93 -26.87
N ARG A 8 -9.60 -14.65 -27.22
CA ARG A 8 -8.56 -13.87 -27.88
C ARG A 8 -7.36 -14.00 -26.96
N ILE A 9 -6.39 -14.83 -27.32
CA ILE A 9 -5.10 -14.85 -26.66
C ILE A 9 -4.54 -13.46 -26.92
N LEU A 10 -4.75 -12.56 -25.97
CA LEU A 10 -4.37 -11.17 -26.05
C LEU A 10 -2.88 -11.14 -26.35
N ARG A 11 -2.53 -10.67 -27.55
CA ARG A 11 -1.14 -10.42 -27.92
C ARG A 11 -0.69 -9.18 -27.17
N PHE A 12 -0.36 -9.35 -25.89
CA PHE A 12 0.22 -8.32 -25.02
C PHE A 12 1.61 -7.83 -25.48
N SER A 13 2.07 -8.27 -26.64
CA SER A 13 3.31 -7.86 -27.31
C SER A 13 3.21 -6.55 -28.09
N ASP A 14 2.02 -5.97 -28.24
CA ASP A 14 1.88 -4.74 -29.03
C ASP A 14 2.75 -3.62 -28.42
N PRO A 15 3.51 -2.88 -29.25
CA PRO A 15 4.32 -1.77 -28.78
C PRO A 15 3.42 -0.72 -28.12
N MET A 16 3.92 -0.12 -27.05
CA MET A 16 3.16 0.90 -26.32
C MET A 16 2.88 2.10 -27.22
N ARG A 17 1.65 2.61 -27.18
CA ARG A 17 1.29 3.79 -27.97
C ARG A 17 2.14 4.97 -27.49
N ARG A 18 2.63 5.81 -28.42
CA ARG A 18 3.52 6.94 -28.08
C ARG A 18 2.92 7.85 -27.00
N TRP A 19 1.62 8.16 -27.09
CA TRP A 19 0.94 9.01 -26.10
C TRP A 19 0.85 8.34 -24.72
N GLU A 20 0.70 7.02 -24.65
CA GLU A 20 0.66 6.29 -23.38
C GLU A 20 2.03 6.38 -22.68
N THR A 21 3.12 6.28 -23.44
CA THR A 21 4.48 6.52 -22.93
C THR A 21 4.64 7.93 -22.37
N VAL A 22 4.19 8.94 -23.12
CA VAL A 22 4.29 10.34 -22.70
C VAL A 22 3.50 10.56 -21.41
N MET A 23 2.24 10.10 -21.35
CA MET A 23 1.40 10.25 -20.16
C MET A 23 1.97 9.54 -18.94
N ARG A 24 2.48 8.31 -19.11
CA ARG A 24 3.16 7.57 -18.04
C ARG A 24 4.34 8.37 -17.50
N THR A 25 5.18 8.91 -18.39
CA THR A 25 6.35 9.73 -18.01
C THR A 25 5.92 11.01 -17.29
N ILE A 26 4.87 11.70 -17.76
CA ILE A 26 4.33 12.89 -17.09
C ILE A 26 3.87 12.55 -15.67
N ILE A 27 3.14 11.44 -15.48
CA ILE A 27 2.69 10.98 -14.16
C ILE A 27 3.90 10.72 -13.24
N GLN A 28 4.93 10.02 -13.75
CA GLN A 28 6.14 9.74 -12.97
C GLN A 28 6.91 11.01 -12.60
N ILE A 29 7.04 11.98 -13.52
CA ILE A 29 7.67 13.27 -13.26
C ILE A 29 6.87 14.05 -12.20
N GLY A 30 5.55 14.15 -12.37
CA GLY A 30 4.68 14.82 -11.40
C GLY A 30 4.77 14.18 -10.01
N PHE A 31 4.83 12.86 -9.94
CA PHE A 31 5.03 12.11 -8.72
C PHE A 31 6.37 12.43 -8.03
N VAL A 32 7.47 12.48 -8.79
CA VAL A 32 8.79 12.87 -8.27
C VAL A 32 8.77 14.33 -7.79
N ILE A 33 8.16 15.25 -8.55
CA ILE A 33 8.04 16.66 -8.15
C ILE A 33 7.31 16.80 -6.82
N MET A 34 6.21 16.07 -6.61
CA MET A 34 5.54 16.07 -5.30
C MET A 34 6.44 15.53 -4.19
N GLY A 35 7.17 14.44 -4.47
CA GLY A 35 8.13 13.88 -3.53
C GLY A 35 9.20 14.88 -3.11
N LEU A 36 9.77 15.59 -4.10
CA LEU A 36 10.76 16.65 -3.88
C LEU A 36 10.18 17.84 -3.11
N LYS A 37 8.93 18.24 -3.39
CA LYS A 37 8.23 19.27 -2.61
C LYS A 37 8.07 18.82 -1.15
N GLY A 38 7.65 17.58 -0.91
CA GLY A 38 7.55 17.04 0.45
C GLY A 38 8.90 16.99 1.19
N ILE A 39 10.00 16.76 0.48
CA ILE A 39 11.35 16.85 1.07
C ILE A 39 11.69 18.31 1.42
N HIS A 40 11.44 19.23 0.51
CA HIS A 40 11.66 20.67 0.71
C HIS A 40 10.88 21.21 1.91
N ASP A 41 9.63 20.79 2.06
CA ASP A 41 8.72 21.22 3.12
C ASP A 41 8.91 20.43 4.43
N ASN A 42 9.92 19.56 4.51
CA ASN A 42 10.19 18.66 5.64
C ASN A 42 9.04 17.70 6.02
N THR A 43 8.10 17.44 5.11
CA THR A 43 7.00 16.46 5.27
C THR A 43 7.52 15.04 5.54
N PHE A 44 8.78 14.75 5.24
CA PHE A 44 9.39 13.47 5.57
C PHE A 44 9.43 13.18 7.09
N MET A 45 9.33 14.22 7.93
CA MET A 45 9.22 14.13 9.39
C MET A 45 7.78 13.78 9.81
N GLY A 46 7.32 12.58 9.48
CA GLY A 46 5.97 12.13 9.83
C GLY A 46 5.80 11.74 11.31
N GLN A 47 4.66 11.10 11.63
CA GLN A 47 4.26 10.83 13.02
C GLN A 47 5.25 9.95 13.81
N ASP A 48 5.97 9.06 13.13
CA ASP A 48 6.93 8.13 13.75
C ASP A 48 8.38 8.66 13.69
N TRP A 49 8.56 9.93 13.32
CA TRP A 49 9.86 10.53 13.06
C TRP A 49 10.84 10.34 14.22
N GLY A 50 10.42 10.63 15.45
CA GLY A 50 11.29 10.49 16.64
C GLY A 50 11.78 9.05 16.86
N ILE A 51 10.93 8.05 16.59
CA ILE A 51 11.30 6.64 16.71
C ILE A 51 12.32 6.27 15.64
N HIS A 52 12.07 6.66 14.38
CA HIS A 52 12.97 6.36 13.27
C HIS A 52 14.31 7.09 13.39
N GLN A 53 14.32 8.36 13.83
CA GLN A 53 15.54 9.11 14.10
C GLN A 53 16.39 8.43 15.18
N SER A 54 15.76 7.99 16.28
CA SER A 54 16.45 7.25 17.35
C SER A 54 17.05 5.94 16.84
N CYS A 55 16.33 5.19 15.99
CA CYS A 55 16.85 3.94 15.41
C CYS A 55 18.05 4.18 14.48
N VAL A 56 18.04 5.27 13.70
CA VAL A 56 19.17 5.65 12.84
C VAL A 56 20.39 6.02 13.69
N GLN A 57 20.20 6.79 14.76
CA GLN A 57 21.28 7.15 15.67
C GLN A 57 21.94 5.89 16.28
N GLN A 58 21.12 4.94 16.75
CA GLN A 58 21.65 3.68 17.29
C GLN A 58 22.36 2.84 16.22
N THR A 59 21.90 2.87 14.97
CA THR A 59 22.56 2.20 13.85
C THR A 59 23.95 2.78 13.57
N LEU A 60 24.12 4.10 13.75
CA LEU A 60 25.41 4.77 13.60
C LEU A 60 26.36 4.50 14.78
N GLU A 61 25.81 4.40 15.99
CA GLU A 61 26.57 4.12 17.21
C GLU A 61 27.06 2.66 17.28
N ASP A 62 26.22 1.69 16.87
CA ASP A 62 26.58 0.27 16.79
C ASP A 62 26.16 -0.35 15.45
N PRO A 63 26.98 -0.20 14.39
CA PRO A 63 26.67 -0.73 13.06
C PRO A 63 26.70 -2.26 12.99
N LYS A 64 27.12 -2.96 14.05
CA LYS A 64 27.12 -4.44 14.09
C LYS A 64 25.75 -4.99 14.48
N LEU A 65 24.93 -4.19 15.15
CA LEU A 65 23.58 -4.59 15.54
C LEU A 65 22.66 -4.51 14.31
N LEU A 66 21.87 -5.56 14.08
CA LEU A 66 20.93 -5.59 12.96
C LEU A 66 19.56 -5.05 13.37
N PHE A 67 19.21 -5.10 14.66
CA PHE A 67 17.90 -4.73 15.17
C PHE A 67 18.02 -3.97 16.49
N HIS A 68 17.38 -2.80 16.57
CA HIS A 68 17.53 -1.86 17.70
C HIS A 68 16.28 -1.68 18.56
N TYR A 69 15.08 -1.96 18.02
CA TYR A 69 13.84 -1.50 18.63
C TYR A 69 12.80 -2.61 18.79
N ASP A 70 12.42 -3.25 17.69
CA ASP A 70 11.42 -4.31 17.66
C ASP A 70 11.60 -5.19 16.41
N VAL A 71 11.07 -6.42 16.45
CA VAL A 71 11.11 -7.39 15.36
C VAL A 71 10.36 -6.88 14.12
N THR A 72 9.35 -6.01 14.29
CA THR A 72 8.62 -5.42 13.16
C THR A 72 9.41 -4.31 12.46
N SER A 73 10.31 -3.63 13.18
CA SER A 73 11.20 -2.59 12.66
C SER A 73 12.43 -3.22 12.01
N ARG A 74 12.36 -3.44 10.70
CA ARG A 74 13.45 -4.04 9.93
C ARG A 74 14.48 -2.97 9.50
N PRO A 75 15.76 -3.34 9.31
CA PRO A 75 16.85 -2.37 9.32
C PRO A 75 17.07 -1.56 8.04
N LEU A 76 16.45 -1.93 6.91
CA LEU A 76 16.81 -1.37 5.61
C LEU A 76 16.68 0.16 5.55
N ILE A 77 15.59 0.73 6.07
CA ILE A 77 15.41 2.18 6.07
C ILE A 77 16.47 2.88 6.93
N TYR A 78 16.91 2.26 8.02
CA TYR A 78 17.89 2.83 8.94
C TYR A 78 19.28 2.80 8.34
N TRP A 79 19.62 1.70 7.65
CA TRP A 79 20.85 1.63 6.86
C TRP A 79 20.87 2.66 5.74
N LEU A 80 19.76 2.85 5.03
CA LEU A 80 19.66 3.85 3.97
C LEU A 80 19.89 5.27 4.52
N ALA A 81 19.28 5.61 5.66
CA ALA A 81 19.48 6.91 6.31
C ALA A 81 20.90 7.07 6.89
N ALA A 82 21.46 6.03 7.50
CA ALA A 82 22.84 6.05 7.99
C ALA A 82 23.85 6.27 6.85
N CYS A 83 23.67 5.58 5.72
CA CYS A 83 24.45 5.84 4.49
C CYS A 83 24.26 7.26 3.99
N GLY A 84 23.02 7.77 4.02
CA GLY A 84 22.73 9.16 3.66
C GLY A 84 23.49 10.15 4.55
N GLN A 85 23.47 9.94 5.87
CA GLN A 85 24.19 10.79 6.82
C GLN A 85 25.70 10.74 6.56
N ALA A 86 26.27 9.55 6.32
CA ALA A 86 27.68 9.40 6.01
C ALA A 86 28.09 10.12 4.70
N VAL A 87 27.24 10.11 3.67
CA VAL A 87 27.52 10.77 2.38
C VAL A 87 27.40 12.30 2.46
N THR A 88 26.54 12.82 3.34
CA THR A 88 26.27 14.26 3.46
C THR A 88 26.96 14.93 4.65
N ASP A 89 27.89 14.25 5.31
CA ASP A 89 28.51 14.69 6.57
C ASP A 89 27.47 15.14 7.61
N GLY A 90 26.35 14.41 7.69
CA GLY A 90 25.23 14.65 8.60
C GLY A 90 24.23 15.74 8.19
N ALA A 91 24.53 16.61 7.22
CA ALA A 91 23.71 17.79 6.92
C ALA A 91 22.34 17.46 6.29
N TYR A 92 22.29 16.47 5.39
CA TYR A 92 21.11 16.18 4.56
C TYR A 92 20.78 14.69 4.45
N GLY A 93 21.20 13.88 5.43
CA GLY A 93 21.15 12.42 5.31
C GLY A 93 19.75 11.85 5.13
N PHE A 94 18.77 12.40 5.85
CA PHE A 94 17.37 11.97 5.76
C PHE A 94 16.68 12.45 4.48
N GLN A 95 17.01 13.65 4.01
CA GLN A 95 16.54 14.17 2.73
C GLN A 95 17.06 13.32 1.57
N LEU A 96 18.34 12.94 1.61
CA LEU A 96 18.94 12.05 0.62
C LEU A 96 18.30 10.65 0.64
N ALA A 97 18.10 10.07 1.82
CA ALA A 97 17.41 8.78 1.95
C ALA A 97 15.98 8.85 1.39
N THR A 98 15.24 9.90 1.74
CA THR A 98 13.87 10.12 1.25
C THR A 98 13.83 10.34 -0.26
N LEU A 99 14.81 11.05 -0.83
CA LEU A 99 14.94 11.18 -2.28
C LEU A 99 15.09 9.81 -2.96
N VAL A 100 15.95 8.95 -2.42
CA VAL A 100 16.12 7.58 -2.93
C VAL A 100 14.78 6.82 -2.86
N ILE A 101 14.05 6.92 -1.75
CA ILE A 101 12.72 6.31 -1.58
C ILE A 101 11.73 6.81 -2.64
N VAL A 102 11.66 8.12 -2.87
CA VAL A 102 10.81 8.73 -3.91
C VAL A 102 11.15 8.17 -5.29
N LEU A 103 12.43 8.03 -5.62
CA LEU A 103 12.87 7.47 -6.90
C LEU A 103 12.51 5.99 -7.05
N PHE A 104 12.69 5.17 -6.02
CA PHE A 104 12.25 3.76 -6.03
C PHE A 104 10.74 3.64 -6.22
N ASN A 105 9.96 4.49 -5.56
CA ASN A 105 8.51 4.52 -5.73
C ASN A 105 8.09 5.02 -7.11
N ALA A 106 8.79 5.98 -7.71
CA ALA A 106 8.56 6.40 -9.09
C ALA A 106 8.87 5.27 -10.11
N LEU A 107 9.92 4.48 -9.86
CA LEU A 107 10.22 3.28 -10.64
C LEU A 107 9.13 2.21 -10.48
N SER A 108 8.58 2.06 -9.27
CA SER A 108 7.49 1.12 -9.00
C SER A 108 6.23 1.40 -9.82
N LEU A 109 5.91 2.66 -10.09
CA LEU A 109 4.84 3.06 -11.00
C LEU A 109 5.11 2.56 -12.43
N GLY A 110 6.37 2.51 -12.85
CA GLY A 110 6.79 1.93 -14.13
C GLY A 110 6.54 0.42 -14.19
N PHE A 111 6.94 -0.32 -13.14
CA PHE A 111 6.67 -1.76 -13.02
C PHE A 111 5.17 -2.05 -12.99
N LEU A 112 4.41 -1.25 -12.23
CA LEU A 112 2.97 -1.38 -12.11
C LEU A 112 2.26 -1.11 -13.44
N HIS A 113 2.61 -0.03 -14.14
CA HIS A 113 2.06 0.26 -15.47
C HIS A 113 2.30 -0.90 -16.43
N ASP A 114 3.52 -1.43 -16.49
CA ASP A 114 3.83 -2.55 -17.37
C ASP A 114 3.12 -3.84 -16.95
N ALA A 115 2.93 -4.08 -15.66
CA ALA A 115 2.14 -5.19 -15.15
C ALA A 115 0.64 -5.06 -15.46
N LEU A 116 0.07 -3.85 -15.39
CA LEU A 116 -1.32 -3.58 -15.74
C LEU A 116 -1.61 -3.90 -17.20
N ARG A 117 -0.61 -3.79 -18.10
CA ARG A 117 -0.79 -4.19 -19.50
C ARG A 117 -1.21 -5.65 -19.66
N TRP A 118 -0.92 -6.52 -18.68
CA TRP A 118 -1.31 -7.93 -18.68
C TRP A 118 -2.71 -8.20 -18.09
N SER A 119 -3.42 -7.14 -17.66
CA SER A 119 -4.73 -7.25 -16.99
C SER A 119 -5.77 -6.29 -17.55
N VAL A 120 -5.35 -5.11 -18.02
CA VAL A 120 -6.19 -4.04 -18.54
C VAL A 120 -5.78 -3.78 -19.98
N GLU A 121 -6.69 -4.02 -20.93
CA GLU A 121 -6.43 -3.88 -22.36
C GLU A 121 -6.44 -2.42 -22.81
N ARG A 122 -7.29 -1.58 -22.23
CA ARG A 122 -7.47 -0.19 -22.69
C ARG A 122 -6.41 0.74 -22.09
N PRO A 123 -5.61 1.43 -22.93
CA PRO A 123 -4.59 2.38 -22.47
C PRO A 123 -5.15 3.50 -21.57
N ILE A 124 -6.35 4.00 -21.89
CA ILE A 124 -6.99 5.09 -21.11
C ILE A 124 -7.19 4.64 -19.66
N LEU A 125 -7.70 3.43 -19.46
CA LEU A 125 -7.93 2.85 -18.15
C LEU A 125 -6.62 2.56 -17.40
N ARG A 126 -5.57 2.10 -18.11
CA ARG A 126 -4.22 1.94 -17.51
C ARG A 126 -3.64 3.25 -17.00
N ILE A 127 -3.71 4.31 -17.81
CA ILE A 127 -3.21 5.64 -17.41
C ILE A 127 -4.06 6.23 -16.28
N SER A 128 -5.36 5.98 -16.28
CA SER A 128 -6.26 6.41 -15.20
C SER A 128 -5.93 5.71 -13.87
N ALA A 129 -5.71 4.39 -13.92
CA ALA A 129 -5.24 3.62 -12.78
C ALA A 129 -3.87 4.11 -12.29
N LEU A 130 -2.92 4.33 -13.21
CA LEU A 130 -1.59 4.85 -12.89
C LEU A 130 -1.63 6.21 -12.20
N GLY A 131 -2.49 7.12 -12.68
CA GLY A 131 -2.70 8.42 -12.05
C GLY A 131 -3.23 8.27 -10.62
N LEU A 132 -4.18 7.38 -10.38
CA LEU A 132 -4.68 7.10 -9.03
C LEU A 132 -3.59 6.48 -8.15
N PHE A 133 -2.81 5.52 -8.65
CA PHE A 133 -1.69 4.95 -7.90
C PHE A 133 -0.73 6.05 -7.45
N ALA A 134 -0.33 6.94 -8.35
CA ALA A 134 0.63 8.00 -8.08
C ALA A 134 0.09 9.08 -7.12
N PHE A 135 -1.16 9.51 -7.30
CA PHE A 135 -1.66 10.74 -6.69
C PHE A 135 -2.80 10.55 -5.69
N LEU A 136 -3.12 9.31 -5.32
CA LEU A 136 -3.94 9.07 -4.11
C LEU A 136 -3.23 9.67 -2.89
N PRO A 137 -3.95 10.36 -2.00
CA PRO A 137 -3.34 10.99 -0.82
C PRO A 137 -2.47 10.05 0.00
N VAL A 138 -2.93 8.82 0.26
CA VAL A 138 -2.12 7.82 0.95
C VAL A 138 -0.80 7.53 0.24
N THR A 139 -0.77 7.43 -1.10
CA THR A 139 0.49 7.14 -1.80
C THR A 139 1.43 8.31 -1.66
N SER A 140 0.95 9.53 -1.91
CA SER A 140 1.75 10.76 -1.78
C SER A 140 2.42 10.82 -0.41
N ILE A 141 1.63 10.66 0.66
CA ILE A 141 2.11 10.67 2.05
C ILE A 141 3.09 9.52 2.32
N ALA A 142 2.75 8.28 1.94
CA ALA A 142 3.60 7.13 2.21
C ALA A 142 4.95 7.21 1.50
N THR A 143 5.05 8.00 0.43
CA THR A 143 6.27 8.12 -0.37
C THR A 143 7.18 9.26 0.08
N THR A 144 6.62 10.28 0.73
CA THR A 144 7.38 11.39 1.31
C THR A 144 7.77 11.13 2.76
N VAL A 145 6.89 10.54 3.56
CA VAL A 145 7.14 10.27 4.97
C VAL A 145 8.24 9.22 5.14
N PHE A 146 9.25 9.54 5.95
CA PHE A 146 10.30 8.60 6.31
C PHE A 146 9.75 7.59 7.31
N ALA A 147 9.28 6.45 6.81
CA ALA A 147 8.69 5.38 7.60
C ALA A 147 9.00 3.99 7.03
N ALA A 148 8.89 2.93 7.83
CA ALA A 148 9.14 1.55 7.38
C ALA A 148 8.21 1.08 6.25
N ASP A 149 7.11 1.79 6.00
CA ASP A 149 6.14 1.46 4.95
C ASP A 149 6.53 1.97 3.56
N ASN A 150 7.47 2.90 3.46
CA ASN A 150 7.67 3.71 2.26
C ASN A 150 8.22 2.93 1.04
N LEU A 151 9.07 1.91 1.22
CA LEU A 151 9.57 1.06 0.14
C LEU A 151 8.73 -0.20 -0.08
N THR A 152 7.66 -0.41 0.71
CA THR A 152 6.85 -1.64 0.61
C THR A 152 6.21 -1.76 -0.77
N VAL A 153 5.68 -0.66 -1.31
CA VAL A 153 5.07 -0.67 -2.65
C VAL A 153 6.08 -0.91 -3.75
N ALA A 154 7.32 -0.42 -3.61
CA ALA A 154 8.39 -0.65 -4.59
C ALA A 154 8.75 -2.13 -4.71
N PHE A 155 9.02 -2.80 -3.58
CA PHE A 155 9.32 -4.22 -3.57
C PHE A 155 8.12 -5.08 -3.96
N PHE A 156 6.92 -4.71 -3.51
CA PHE A 156 5.68 -5.40 -3.88
C PHE A 156 5.44 -5.32 -5.39
N ALA A 157 5.55 -4.14 -5.99
CA ALA A 157 5.35 -3.94 -7.42
C ALA A 157 6.39 -4.66 -8.26
N LEU A 158 7.67 -4.60 -7.88
CA LEU A 158 8.75 -5.33 -8.55
C LEU A 158 8.54 -6.84 -8.49
N THR A 159 8.12 -7.36 -7.34
CA THR A 159 7.80 -8.80 -7.16
C THR A 159 6.63 -9.21 -8.05
N GLY A 160 5.52 -8.47 -8.00
CA GLY A 160 4.33 -8.75 -8.81
C GLY A 160 4.64 -8.69 -10.31
N TRP A 161 5.34 -7.64 -10.76
CA TRP A 161 5.80 -7.50 -12.14
C TRP A 161 6.70 -8.66 -12.56
N SER A 162 7.68 -9.03 -11.74
CA SER A 162 8.61 -10.13 -12.02
C SER A 162 7.87 -11.46 -12.15
N LEU A 163 6.92 -11.73 -11.26
CA LEU A 163 6.11 -12.95 -11.30
C LEU A 163 5.24 -13.00 -12.57
N ILE A 164 4.56 -11.90 -12.92
CA ILE A 164 3.76 -11.80 -14.15
C ILE A 164 4.65 -12.07 -15.37
N ARG A 165 5.86 -11.49 -15.42
CA ARG A 165 6.82 -11.73 -16.49
C ARG A 165 7.32 -13.18 -16.51
N CYS A 166 7.53 -13.83 -15.36
CA CYS A 166 7.88 -15.25 -15.29
C CYS A 166 6.79 -16.14 -15.90
N LEU A 167 5.54 -15.92 -15.52
CA LEU A 167 4.41 -16.73 -15.99
C LEU A 167 4.22 -16.65 -17.52
N HIS A 168 4.57 -15.51 -18.12
CA HIS A 168 4.49 -15.31 -19.58
C HIS A 168 5.79 -15.56 -20.36
N ALA A 169 6.91 -15.79 -19.68
CA ALA A 169 8.20 -15.98 -20.35
C ALA A 169 8.26 -17.30 -21.12
N VAL A 170 8.38 -17.23 -22.45
CA VAL A 170 8.52 -18.40 -23.34
C VAL A 170 9.87 -19.10 -23.18
N ARG A 171 10.95 -18.32 -22.99
CA ARG A 171 12.31 -18.85 -22.85
C ARG A 171 12.67 -19.04 -21.37
N ARG A 172 13.17 -20.22 -21.02
CA ARG A 172 13.61 -20.58 -19.65
C ARG A 172 14.62 -19.60 -19.07
N GLY A 173 15.62 -19.16 -19.85
CA GLY A 173 16.62 -18.19 -19.37
C GLY A 173 16.02 -16.83 -18.97
N ARG A 174 15.02 -16.34 -19.74
CA ARG A 174 14.31 -15.10 -19.37
C ARG A 174 13.46 -15.30 -18.12
N GLN A 175 12.78 -16.44 -18.01
CA GLN A 175 12.02 -16.79 -16.82
C GLN A 175 12.91 -16.84 -15.57
N ALA A 176 14.07 -17.50 -15.66
CA ALA A 176 15.05 -17.55 -14.58
C ALA A 176 15.52 -16.15 -14.18
N GLY A 177 15.82 -15.28 -15.16
CA GLY A 177 16.20 -13.89 -14.90
C GLY A 177 15.13 -13.10 -14.14
N PHE A 178 13.86 -13.21 -14.55
CA PHE A 178 12.75 -12.58 -13.82
C PHE A 178 12.52 -13.20 -12.44
N ALA A 179 12.67 -14.52 -12.29
CA ALA A 179 12.52 -15.19 -11.00
C ALA A 179 13.62 -14.79 -10.02
N LEU A 180 14.86 -14.66 -10.49
CA LEU A 180 15.99 -14.14 -9.72
C LEU A 180 15.73 -12.70 -9.28
N LEU A 181 15.28 -11.83 -10.19
CA LEU A 181 14.98 -10.43 -9.87
C LEU A 181 13.85 -10.31 -8.84
N GLY A 182 12.75 -11.06 -9.01
CA GLY A 182 11.66 -11.10 -8.03
C GLY A 182 12.09 -11.70 -6.69
N GLY A 183 12.96 -12.71 -6.71
CA GLY A 183 13.54 -13.31 -5.51
C GLY A 183 14.44 -12.36 -4.72
N LEU A 184 15.33 -11.64 -5.42
CA LEU A 184 16.16 -10.58 -4.84
C LEU A 184 15.31 -9.46 -4.25
N ALA A 185 14.26 -9.03 -4.96
CA ALA A 185 13.32 -8.05 -4.45
C ALA A 185 12.67 -8.54 -3.14
N LEU A 186 12.16 -9.77 -3.09
CA LEU A 186 11.55 -10.35 -1.89
C LEU A 186 12.54 -10.50 -0.73
N MET A 187 13.77 -10.93 -1.00
CA MET A 187 14.82 -11.04 0.03
C MET A 187 15.15 -9.67 0.64
N LEU A 188 15.39 -8.65 -0.19
CA LEU A 188 15.63 -7.29 0.28
C LEU A 188 14.42 -6.73 1.04
N ALA A 189 13.21 -7.05 0.60
CA ALA A 189 11.98 -6.62 1.25
C ALA A 189 11.80 -7.18 2.67
N GLN A 190 12.39 -8.36 2.99
CA GLN A 190 12.42 -8.86 4.38
C GLN A 190 13.20 -7.94 5.32
N PHE A 191 14.19 -7.21 4.81
CA PHE A 191 14.92 -6.18 5.56
C PHE A 191 14.15 -4.86 5.65
N GLN A 192 13.09 -4.68 4.86
CA GLN A 192 12.22 -3.49 4.91
C GLN A 192 11.06 -3.67 5.89
N LYS A 193 10.32 -4.78 5.78
CA LYS A 193 9.11 -4.99 6.58
C LYS A 193 8.82 -6.48 6.76
N PHE A 194 8.47 -6.87 7.99
CA PHE A 194 8.24 -8.29 8.32
C PHE A 194 7.07 -8.91 7.52
N THR A 195 6.09 -8.12 7.07
CA THR A 195 4.92 -8.58 6.30
C THR A 195 5.32 -9.28 5.00
N PHE A 196 6.53 -8.99 4.46
CA PHE A 196 7.05 -9.66 3.28
C PHE A 196 7.29 -11.17 3.46
N LEU A 197 7.35 -11.67 4.70
CA LEU A 197 7.43 -13.12 4.97
C LEU A 197 6.23 -13.89 4.38
N LEU A 198 5.10 -13.22 4.17
CA LEU A 198 3.87 -13.80 3.65
C LEU A 198 3.82 -13.85 2.12
N LEU A 199 4.57 -13.01 1.41
CA LEU A 199 4.53 -12.97 -0.06
C LEU A 199 5.07 -14.23 -0.74
N PRO A 200 6.12 -14.92 -0.25
CA PRO A 200 6.50 -16.25 -0.76
C PRO A 200 5.33 -17.24 -0.80
N VAL A 201 4.47 -17.22 0.23
CA VAL A 201 3.25 -18.06 0.27
C VAL A 201 2.27 -17.62 -0.80
N ALA A 202 2.08 -16.31 -0.99
CA ALA A 202 1.25 -15.76 -2.07
C ALA A 202 1.75 -16.21 -3.45
N VAL A 203 3.06 -16.18 -3.70
CA VAL A 203 3.68 -16.67 -4.94
C VAL A 203 3.39 -18.15 -5.14
N ALA A 204 3.50 -18.97 -4.08
CA ALA A 204 3.17 -20.39 -4.14
C ALA A 204 1.70 -20.60 -4.54
N VAL A 205 0.76 -19.88 -3.92
CA VAL A 205 -0.67 -19.96 -4.23
C VAL A 205 -0.95 -19.53 -5.67
N VAL A 206 -0.31 -18.47 -6.18
CA VAL A 206 -0.43 -18.06 -7.59
C VAL A 206 -0.01 -19.20 -8.53
N ILE A 207 1.14 -19.82 -8.29
CA ILE A 207 1.64 -20.91 -9.14
C ILE A 207 0.70 -22.11 -9.08
N LEU A 208 0.20 -22.45 -7.88
CA LEU A 208 -0.74 -23.56 -7.71
C LEU A 208 -2.05 -23.30 -8.45
N VAL A 209 -2.61 -22.09 -8.36
CA VAL A 209 -3.84 -21.73 -9.07
C VAL A 209 -3.60 -21.68 -10.58
N ASP A 210 -2.48 -21.12 -11.05
CA ASP A 210 -2.12 -21.11 -12.48
C ASP A 210 -1.93 -22.54 -12.99
N TRP A 211 -1.20 -23.39 -12.28
CA TRP A 211 -1.00 -24.80 -12.65
C TRP A 211 -2.32 -25.58 -12.67
N TRP A 212 -3.21 -25.33 -11.71
CA TRP A 212 -4.52 -25.99 -11.63
C TRP A 212 -5.47 -25.57 -12.75
N THR A 213 -5.42 -24.30 -13.17
CA THR A 213 -6.37 -23.72 -14.13
C THR A 213 -5.84 -23.65 -15.56
N ALA A 214 -4.52 -23.58 -15.74
CA ALA A 214 -3.84 -23.54 -17.03
C ALA A 214 -3.14 -24.89 -17.28
N LYS A 215 -3.70 -25.68 -18.20
CA LYS A 215 -3.23 -27.03 -18.57
C LYS A 215 -1.81 -27.11 -19.16
N GLU A 216 -1.09 -25.99 -19.27
CA GLU A 216 0.19 -25.86 -19.99
C GLU A 216 1.41 -25.65 -19.07
N SER A 217 1.26 -25.66 -17.74
CA SER A 217 2.37 -25.36 -16.82
C SER A 217 3.21 -26.62 -16.51
N ASP A 218 4.40 -26.72 -17.12
CA ASP A 218 5.41 -27.74 -16.83
C ASP A 218 6.06 -27.49 -15.45
N TRP A 219 6.09 -28.49 -14.57
CA TRP A 219 6.68 -28.39 -13.23
C TRP A 219 8.16 -27.97 -13.28
N ARG A 220 8.90 -28.40 -14.31
CA ARG A 220 10.32 -28.03 -14.49
C ARG A 220 10.48 -26.53 -14.74
N ARG A 221 9.48 -25.91 -15.36
CA ARG A 221 9.42 -24.47 -15.63
C ARG A 221 9.21 -23.68 -14.33
N ASN A 222 8.54 -24.26 -13.34
CA ASN A 222 8.26 -23.59 -12.06
C ASN A 222 9.40 -23.74 -11.03
N GLY A 223 10.41 -24.59 -11.28
CA GLY A 223 11.55 -24.79 -10.39
C GLY A 223 12.32 -23.50 -10.06
N TRP A 224 12.51 -22.62 -11.04
CA TRP A 224 13.16 -21.31 -10.81
C TRP A 224 12.33 -20.39 -9.93
N ILE A 225 11.00 -20.35 -10.14
CA ILE A 225 10.12 -19.52 -9.32
C ILE A 225 10.11 -20.07 -7.89
N PHE A 226 10.02 -21.40 -7.73
CA PHE A 226 10.07 -22.05 -6.43
C PHE A 226 11.38 -21.77 -5.69
N GLY A 227 12.54 -21.99 -6.32
CA GLY A 227 13.83 -21.76 -5.69
C GLY A 227 14.06 -20.28 -5.34
N CYS A 228 13.87 -19.39 -6.32
CA CYS A 228 14.26 -17.99 -6.19
C CYS A 228 13.22 -17.11 -5.50
N MET A 229 11.92 -17.32 -5.75
CA MET A 229 10.86 -16.45 -5.23
C MET A 229 10.12 -17.02 -4.02
N ILE A 230 10.29 -18.31 -3.72
CA ILE A 230 9.65 -18.95 -2.55
C ILE A 230 10.69 -19.36 -1.52
N LEU A 231 11.54 -20.34 -1.84
CA LEU A 231 12.44 -20.96 -0.87
C LEU A 231 13.49 -19.98 -0.34
N ALA A 232 14.26 -19.32 -1.22
CA ALA A 232 15.32 -18.42 -0.79
C ALA A 232 14.80 -17.22 0.05
N PRO A 233 13.73 -16.48 -0.35
CA PRO A 233 13.21 -15.40 0.47
C PRO A 233 12.61 -15.86 1.80
N LEU A 234 11.99 -17.05 1.84
CA LEU A 234 11.48 -17.62 3.09
C LEU A 234 12.62 -17.96 4.06
N LEU A 235 13.71 -18.57 3.56
CA LEU A 235 14.88 -18.86 4.39
C LEU A 235 15.52 -17.59 4.93
N VAL A 236 15.66 -16.54 4.11
CA VAL A 236 16.15 -15.22 4.55
C VAL A 236 15.22 -14.62 5.59
N GLY A 237 13.90 -14.60 5.34
CA GLY A 237 12.92 -14.04 6.26
C GLY A 237 12.91 -14.75 7.63
N VAL A 238 12.92 -16.08 7.64
CA VAL A 238 13.01 -16.89 8.88
C VAL A 238 14.35 -16.68 9.58
N GLY A 239 15.45 -16.59 8.83
CA GLY A 239 16.77 -16.29 9.38
C GLY A 239 16.82 -14.93 10.07
N LEU A 240 16.26 -13.90 9.42
CA LEU A 240 16.17 -12.55 9.98
C LEU A 240 15.24 -12.47 11.19
N ASP A 241 14.12 -13.21 11.20
CA ASP A 241 13.25 -13.29 12.36
C ASP A 241 13.95 -13.92 13.57
N ARG A 242 14.66 -15.03 13.35
CA ARG A 242 15.46 -15.68 14.40
C ARG A 242 16.57 -14.77 14.92
N ALA A 243 17.28 -14.09 14.02
CA ALA A 243 18.31 -13.13 14.39
C ALA A 243 17.75 -11.97 15.22
N ALA A 244 16.60 -11.40 14.81
CA ALA A 244 15.92 -10.33 15.55
C ALA A 244 15.51 -10.79 16.95
N ARG A 245 14.85 -11.96 17.07
CA ARG A 245 14.45 -12.51 18.37
C ARG A 245 15.64 -12.78 19.29
N ALA A 246 16.76 -13.26 18.75
CA ALA A 246 17.96 -13.49 19.53
C ALA A 246 18.55 -12.16 20.05
N GLN A 247 18.73 -11.15 19.18
CA GLN A 247 19.28 -9.85 19.54
C GLN A 247 18.37 -9.08 20.51
N LEU A 248 17.06 -9.11 20.30
CA LEU A 248 16.07 -8.34 21.06
C LEU A 248 15.52 -9.10 22.28
N SER A 249 16.02 -10.30 22.58
CA SER A 249 15.51 -11.16 23.67
C SER A 249 15.55 -10.52 25.07
N HIS A 250 16.42 -9.52 25.26
CA HIS A 250 16.58 -8.78 26.50
C HIS A 250 15.63 -7.58 26.63
N LEU A 251 14.93 -7.20 25.55
CA LEU A 251 14.00 -6.07 25.54
C LEU A 251 12.56 -6.57 25.74
N PRO A 252 11.72 -5.80 26.46
CA PRO A 252 10.31 -6.12 26.58
C PRO A 252 9.62 -6.05 25.21
N SER A 253 8.66 -6.95 24.98
CA SER A 253 7.84 -6.89 23.78
C SER A 253 6.99 -5.62 23.79
N LYS A 254 7.10 -4.81 22.73
CA LYS A 254 6.31 -3.58 22.59
C LYS A 254 4.89 -3.89 22.14
N HIS A 255 4.73 -4.84 21.23
CA HIS A 255 3.42 -5.28 20.76
C HIS A 255 2.87 -6.37 21.66
N SER A 256 1.93 -6.01 22.54
CA SER A 256 1.14 -6.98 23.28
C SER A 256 -0.08 -7.40 22.45
N TYR A 257 -0.41 -8.69 22.56
CA TYR A 257 -1.61 -9.25 21.98
C TYR A 257 -2.53 -9.75 23.09
N ASP A 258 -3.81 -9.38 23.00
CA ASP A 258 -4.86 -10.03 23.75
C ASP A 258 -5.58 -11.02 22.84
N TRP A 259 -5.25 -12.30 22.99
CA TRP A 259 -5.85 -13.38 22.22
C TRP A 259 -7.29 -13.70 22.63
N ASP A 260 -7.79 -13.12 23.72
CA ASP A 260 -9.20 -13.21 24.10
C ASP A 260 -10.09 -12.32 23.22
N GLY A 261 -9.49 -11.45 22.41
CA GLY A 261 -10.20 -10.60 21.45
C GLY A 261 -10.93 -9.43 22.10
N THR A 262 -10.47 -8.98 23.27
CA THR A 262 -10.97 -7.76 23.94
C THR A 262 -10.27 -6.49 23.47
N GLY A 263 -9.51 -6.58 22.36
CA GLY A 263 -8.82 -5.45 21.76
C GLY A 263 -9.74 -4.29 21.38
N GLU A 264 -9.12 -3.17 21.01
CA GLU A 264 -9.84 -1.91 20.78
C GLU A 264 -10.79 -1.95 19.59
N MET A 265 -10.53 -2.84 18.63
CA MET A 265 -11.38 -3.14 17.50
C MET A 265 -12.06 -4.49 17.69
N THR A 266 -13.34 -4.58 17.35
CA THR A 266 -14.07 -5.86 17.33
C THR A 266 -14.23 -6.37 15.91
N TRP A 267 -14.51 -7.68 15.77
CA TRP A 267 -14.88 -8.26 14.47
C TRP A 267 -16.02 -7.51 13.79
N ARG A 268 -16.98 -7.00 14.57
CA ARG A 268 -18.08 -6.19 14.06
C ARG A 268 -17.59 -4.89 13.43
N THR A 269 -16.68 -4.16 14.08
CA THR A 269 -16.15 -2.91 13.53
C THR A 269 -15.18 -3.13 12.38
N ILE A 270 -14.56 -4.30 12.29
CA ILE A 270 -13.66 -4.64 11.18
C ILE A 270 -14.44 -5.00 9.91
N LEU A 271 -15.55 -5.73 10.05
CA LEU A 271 -16.27 -6.29 8.90
C LEU A 271 -17.45 -5.44 8.42
N TRP A 272 -18.08 -4.66 9.30
CA TRP A 272 -19.35 -4.01 8.99
C TRP A 272 -19.29 -2.50 9.20
N PRO A 273 -19.94 -1.73 8.28
CA PRO A 273 -20.07 -0.29 8.45
C PRO A 273 -20.94 0.04 9.65
N ARG A 274 -20.75 1.25 10.18
CA ARG A 274 -21.47 1.82 11.32
C ARG A 274 -22.20 3.09 10.91
N ALA A 275 -23.21 3.47 11.69
CA ALA A 275 -23.95 4.72 11.45
C ALA A 275 -23.02 5.95 11.58
N GLU A 276 -22.09 5.90 12.53
CA GLU A 276 -21.13 6.98 12.78
C GLU A 276 -20.15 7.20 11.62
N ASP A 277 -19.95 6.20 10.74
CA ASP A 277 -19.03 6.29 9.60
C ASP A 277 -19.41 7.44 8.64
N GLY A 278 -20.69 7.84 8.61
CA GLY A 278 -21.15 8.98 7.82
C GLY A 278 -20.44 10.29 8.19
N PHE A 279 -19.98 10.44 9.44
CA PHE A 279 -19.18 11.58 9.87
C PHE A 279 -17.84 11.67 9.13
N LEU A 280 -17.23 10.53 8.79
CA LEU A 280 -15.92 10.50 8.13
C LEU A 280 -15.97 11.09 6.71
N LEU A 281 -17.16 11.15 6.08
CA LEU A 281 -17.37 11.85 4.80
C LEU A 281 -17.25 13.38 4.88
N SER A 282 -17.13 13.92 6.10
CA SER A 282 -16.76 15.33 6.33
C SER A 282 -15.24 15.57 6.32
N ALA A 283 -14.47 14.50 6.09
CA ALA A 283 -13.01 14.46 6.10
C ALA A 283 -12.40 15.05 7.38
N PRO A 284 -12.74 14.53 8.57
CA PRO A 284 -12.17 15.02 9.83
C PRO A 284 -10.65 14.87 9.84
N THR A 285 -9.97 15.73 10.61
CA THR A 285 -8.53 15.54 10.90
C THR A 285 -8.34 14.62 12.11
N TYR A 286 -7.16 14.03 12.21
CA TYR A 286 -6.73 13.25 13.39
C TYR A 286 -6.86 14.02 14.69
N TRP A 287 -6.63 15.33 14.63
CA TRP A 287 -6.57 16.24 15.77
C TRP A 287 -7.94 16.74 16.26
N GLU A 288 -9.05 16.33 15.64
CA GLU A 288 -10.38 16.77 16.05
C GLU A 288 -10.77 16.24 17.45
N PRO A 289 -11.22 17.13 18.36
CA PRO A 289 -11.56 16.76 19.72
C PRO A 289 -12.80 15.87 19.79
N SER A 290 -12.86 15.03 20.82
CA SER A 290 -13.97 14.11 21.07
C SER A 290 -15.24 14.79 21.59
N ASP A 291 -16.40 14.46 21.02
CA ASP A 291 -17.71 14.94 21.54
C ASP A 291 -18.05 14.46 22.96
N ARG A 292 -17.35 13.45 23.51
CA ARG A 292 -17.60 12.91 24.88
C ARG A 292 -17.18 13.87 26.00
N GLN A 293 -16.66 15.04 25.67
CA GLN A 293 -16.09 16.02 26.61
C GLN A 293 -17.13 16.86 27.38
N GLU A 294 -18.41 16.89 27.02
CA GLU A 294 -19.36 17.81 27.68
C GLU A 294 -20.01 17.27 28.98
N ALA A 295 -19.85 15.99 29.31
CA ALA A 295 -20.65 15.39 30.40
C ALA A 295 -20.00 15.38 31.80
N ASN A 296 -18.67 15.50 31.91
CA ASN A 296 -17.98 15.48 33.21
C ASN A 296 -17.06 16.70 33.33
N GLY A 297 -17.42 17.65 34.20
CA GLY A 297 -16.75 18.94 34.40
C GLY A 297 -15.33 18.87 34.97
N ASP A 298 -14.40 18.30 34.21
CA ASP A 298 -12.97 18.33 34.50
C ASP A 298 -12.37 19.71 34.15
N SER A 299 -11.43 20.16 34.98
CA SER A 299 -10.77 21.47 34.88
C SER A 299 -10.07 21.71 33.52
N PRO A 300 -9.97 22.97 33.06
CA PRO A 300 -9.26 23.33 31.82
C PRO A 300 -7.78 22.88 31.78
N GLU A 301 -7.18 22.65 32.94
CA GLU A 301 -5.80 22.17 33.08
C GLU A 301 -5.66 20.69 32.68
N ASN A 302 -6.63 19.84 33.06
CA ASN A 302 -6.70 18.44 32.60
C ASN A 302 -6.97 18.35 31.10
N GLU A 303 -7.64 19.36 30.53
CA GLU A 303 -7.92 19.44 29.11
C GLU A 303 -6.65 19.75 28.29
N ALA A 304 -5.80 20.67 28.76
CA ALA A 304 -4.52 20.96 28.13
C ALA A 304 -3.59 19.73 28.13
N VAL A 305 -3.52 19.02 29.27
CA VAL A 305 -2.73 17.79 29.42
C VAL A 305 -3.28 16.65 28.54
N ARG A 306 -4.60 16.45 28.47
CA ARG A 306 -5.20 15.41 27.60
C ARG A 306 -5.10 15.74 26.11
N ARG A 307 -5.20 17.02 25.72
CA ARG A 307 -4.94 17.48 24.34
C ARG A 307 -3.47 17.31 23.96
N GLN A 308 -2.55 17.46 24.91
CA GLN A 308 -1.13 17.11 24.73
C GLN A 308 -0.93 15.59 24.61
N ASN A 309 -1.70 14.79 25.34
CA ASN A 309 -1.52 13.33 25.40
C ASN A 309 -2.28 12.53 24.31
N GLY A 310 -2.98 13.17 23.36
CA GLY A 310 -3.66 12.48 22.24
C GLY A 310 -4.94 11.70 22.58
N ALA A 311 -5.16 11.33 23.84
CA ALA A 311 -6.29 10.51 24.30
C ALA A 311 -7.70 11.14 24.11
N ALA A 312 -7.79 12.43 23.78
CA ALA A 312 -9.05 13.14 23.55
C ALA A 312 -9.45 13.26 22.07
N GLN A 313 -8.80 12.53 21.16
CA GLN A 313 -9.10 12.60 19.74
C GLN A 313 -10.28 11.71 19.36
N ARG A 314 -11.16 12.24 18.53
CA ARG A 314 -12.40 11.58 18.13
C ARG A 314 -12.15 10.28 17.34
N LEU A 315 -11.14 10.26 16.47
CA LEU A 315 -10.81 9.10 15.63
C LEU A 315 -10.22 7.92 16.42
N LEU A 316 -9.64 8.18 17.60
CA LEU A 316 -9.05 7.16 18.47
C LEU A 316 -10.08 6.48 19.39
N GLN A 317 -11.35 6.89 19.33
CA GLN A 317 -12.37 6.30 20.19
C GLN A 317 -12.65 4.84 19.80
N HIS A 318 -12.46 3.94 20.76
CA HIS A 318 -12.61 2.51 20.57
C HIS A 318 -13.95 2.16 19.97
N ASN A 319 -13.91 1.33 18.92
CA ASN A 319 -15.06 0.84 18.20
C ASN A 319 -16.00 1.93 17.64
N ARG A 320 -15.66 3.23 17.64
CA ARG A 320 -16.62 4.26 17.19
C ARG A 320 -16.88 4.17 15.68
N TYR A 321 -15.82 3.98 14.92
CA TYR A 321 -15.86 3.89 13.46
C TYR A 321 -15.49 2.49 13.01
N SER A 322 -16.00 2.08 11.85
CA SER A 322 -15.57 0.83 11.23
C SER A 322 -14.17 0.96 10.61
N TYR A 323 -13.40 -0.14 10.58
CA TYR A 323 -12.09 -0.17 9.93
C TYR A 323 -12.19 0.17 8.43
N PRO A 324 -13.17 -0.35 7.65
CA PRO A 324 -13.32 0.04 6.24
C PRO A 324 -13.56 1.54 6.06
N ALA A 325 -14.30 2.19 6.96
CA ALA A 325 -14.56 3.62 6.87
C ALA A 325 -13.34 4.48 7.26
N LEU A 326 -12.57 4.05 8.26
CA LEU A 326 -11.28 4.66 8.61
C LEU A 326 -10.24 4.50 7.49
N LEU A 327 -10.18 3.30 6.90
CA LEU A 327 -9.33 3.01 5.76
C LEU A 327 -9.71 3.89 4.57
N HIS A 328 -11.01 4.02 4.28
CA HIS A 328 -11.54 4.92 3.27
C HIS A 328 -11.13 6.38 3.52
N LEU A 329 -11.33 6.91 4.73
CA LEU A 329 -10.90 8.26 5.10
C LEU A 329 -9.41 8.46 4.83
N GLY A 330 -8.56 7.53 5.29
CA GLY A 330 -7.12 7.63 5.11
C GLY A 330 -6.67 7.52 3.66
N ILE A 331 -7.32 6.71 2.82
CA ILE A 331 -6.96 6.56 1.40
C ILE A 331 -7.13 7.89 0.66
N PHE A 332 -8.22 8.61 0.96
CA PHE A 332 -8.68 9.75 0.19
C PHE A 332 -8.47 11.11 0.87
N SER A 333 -7.78 11.17 2.01
CA SER A 333 -7.44 12.43 2.67
C SER A 333 -6.09 12.35 3.37
N ASP A 334 -5.46 13.52 3.58
CA ASP A 334 -4.34 13.65 4.52
C ASP A 334 -4.86 13.73 5.95
N VAL A 335 -5.28 12.59 6.51
CA VAL A 335 -5.94 12.52 7.83
C VAL A 335 -5.03 13.05 8.96
N LEU A 336 -3.71 12.92 8.79
CA LEU A 336 -2.71 13.33 9.79
C LEU A 336 -2.23 14.78 9.59
N ASN A 337 -2.60 15.42 8.48
CA ASN A 337 -2.25 16.79 8.14
C ASN A 337 -0.75 17.01 7.93
N PHE A 338 -0.04 16.02 7.36
CA PHE A 338 1.40 16.06 7.14
C PHE A 338 1.86 17.16 6.20
N SER A 339 1.01 17.61 5.28
CA SER A 339 1.36 18.68 4.35
C SER A 339 1.29 20.09 4.95
N HIS A 340 0.99 20.22 6.24
CA HIS A 340 0.82 21.49 6.92
C HIS A 340 1.93 21.75 7.93
N PRO A 341 2.21 23.02 8.26
CA PRO A 341 3.08 23.36 9.37
C PRO A 341 2.64 22.60 10.63
N SER A 342 3.60 22.15 11.45
CA SER A 342 3.33 21.33 12.66
C SER A 342 2.31 21.92 13.62
N ASP A 343 2.14 23.25 13.57
CA ASP A 343 1.26 24.01 14.46
C ASP A 343 -0.20 24.04 13.96
N ASP A 344 -0.43 23.78 12.67
CA ASP A 344 -1.75 23.77 12.05
C ASP A 344 -2.40 22.40 12.17
N LYS A 345 -3.12 22.19 13.28
CA LYS A 345 -3.91 20.96 13.54
C LYS A 345 -5.16 20.85 12.66
N PHE A 346 -5.56 21.94 12.01
CA PHE A 346 -6.78 22.03 11.21
C PHE A 346 -6.45 22.42 9.77
N ARG A 347 -7.19 21.84 8.81
CA ARG A 347 -7.07 22.19 7.39
C ARG A 347 -7.76 23.53 7.13
N PRO A 348 -7.06 24.57 6.60
CA PRO A 348 -7.71 25.78 6.16
C PRO A 348 -8.54 25.54 4.88
N GLU A 349 -9.39 26.50 4.54
CA GLU A 349 -10.02 26.54 3.22
C GLU A 349 -9.00 27.05 2.18
N PRO A 350 -9.00 26.53 0.94
CA PRO A 350 -9.96 25.60 0.34
C PRO A 350 -9.64 24.10 0.53
N GLN A 351 -8.55 23.74 1.20
CA GLN A 351 -8.11 22.34 1.32
C GLN A 351 -9.10 21.46 2.05
N ARG A 352 -9.78 21.99 3.06
CA ARG A 352 -10.87 21.29 3.74
C ARG A 352 -11.99 20.92 2.76
N THR A 353 -12.37 21.84 1.88
CA THR A 353 -13.35 21.57 0.81
C THR A 353 -12.84 20.51 -0.17
N PHE A 354 -11.57 20.57 -0.58
CA PHE A 354 -10.97 19.55 -1.44
C PHE A 354 -10.92 18.17 -0.78
N ALA A 355 -10.52 18.08 0.49
CA ALA A 355 -10.50 16.84 1.26
C ALA A 355 -11.89 16.21 1.37
N ARG A 356 -12.92 17.02 1.68
CA ARG A 356 -14.32 16.57 1.70
C ARG A 356 -14.77 16.04 0.34
N GLY A 357 -14.45 16.77 -0.73
CA GLY A 357 -14.75 16.33 -2.10
C GLY A 357 -14.06 15.00 -2.42
N SER A 358 -12.77 14.89 -2.10
CA SER A 358 -11.93 13.71 -2.33
C SER A 358 -12.48 12.48 -1.61
N VAL A 359 -12.84 12.60 -0.33
CA VAL A 359 -13.42 11.49 0.46
C VAL A 359 -14.78 11.08 -0.11
N ARG A 360 -15.67 12.03 -0.40
CA ARG A 360 -17.00 11.73 -0.94
C ARG A 360 -16.94 11.08 -2.32
N LEU A 361 -16.10 11.58 -3.23
CA LEU A 361 -15.92 10.96 -4.54
C LEU A 361 -15.21 9.59 -4.42
N GLY A 362 -14.26 9.47 -3.48
CA GLY A 362 -13.59 8.22 -3.15
C GLY A 362 -14.53 7.09 -2.73
N LEU A 363 -15.75 7.42 -2.26
CA LEU A 363 -16.76 6.42 -1.90
C LEU A 363 -17.18 5.63 -3.13
N VAL A 364 -17.27 6.29 -4.31
CA VAL A 364 -17.54 5.62 -5.60
C VAL A 364 -16.45 4.60 -5.90
N PHE A 365 -15.19 4.97 -5.73
CA PHE A 365 -14.05 4.05 -5.93
C PHE A 365 -14.04 2.90 -4.91
N SER A 366 -14.39 3.18 -3.65
CA SER A 366 -14.41 2.18 -2.59
C SER A 366 -15.48 1.12 -2.85
N VAL A 367 -16.70 1.56 -3.19
CA VAL A 367 -17.82 0.67 -3.55
C VAL A 367 -17.48 -0.11 -4.82
N ALA A 368 -16.98 0.55 -5.87
CA ALA A 368 -16.57 -0.12 -7.10
C ALA A 368 -15.50 -1.18 -6.86
N THR A 369 -14.55 -0.91 -5.95
CA THR A 369 -13.48 -1.83 -5.59
C THR A 369 -14.00 -3.04 -4.84
N VAL A 370 -14.89 -2.86 -3.87
CA VAL A 370 -15.54 -3.99 -3.17
C VAL A 370 -16.29 -4.87 -4.17
N LEU A 371 -17.09 -4.28 -5.05
CA LEU A 371 -17.82 -5.01 -6.08
C LEU A 371 -16.88 -5.76 -7.04
N ALA A 372 -15.81 -5.11 -7.51
CA ALA A 372 -14.82 -5.74 -8.38
C ALA A 372 -14.12 -6.93 -7.70
N CYS A 373 -13.74 -6.80 -6.43
CA CYS A 373 -13.16 -7.89 -5.65
C CYS A 373 -14.13 -9.06 -5.47
N VAL A 374 -15.41 -8.81 -5.19
CA VAL A 374 -16.44 -9.87 -5.06
C VAL A 374 -16.65 -10.59 -6.39
N ILE A 375 -16.77 -9.85 -7.50
CA ILE A 375 -16.91 -10.42 -8.85
C ILE A 375 -15.69 -11.28 -9.19
N LEU A 376 -14.48 -10.77 -8.94
CA LEU A 376 -13.24 -11.49 -9.20
C LEU A 376 -13.13 -12.76 -8.34
N ALA A 377 -13.49 -12.70 -7.06
CA ALA A 377 -13.49 -13.86 -6.18
C ALA A 377 -14.42 -14.97 -6.72
N GLY A 378 -15.64 -14.60 -7.14
CA GLY A 378 -16.57 -15.54 -7.78
C GLY A 378 -16.00 -16.16 -9.06
N ARG A 379 -15.31 -15.37 -9.88
CA ARG A 379 -14.63 -15.87 -11.09
C ARG A 379 -13.45 -16.78 -10.81
N LEU A 380 -12.65 -16.48 -9.79
CA LEU A 380 -11.53 -17.33 -9.38
C LEU A 380 -12.04 -18.69 -8.90
N VAL A 381 -13.11 -18.70 -8.09
CA VAL A 381 -13.78 -19.94 -7.65
C VAL A 381 -14.33 -20.71 -8.83
N TYR A 382 -15.04 -20.03 -9.74
CA TYR A 382 -15.56 -20.66 -10.96
C TYR A 382 -14.45 -21.25 -11.83
N SER A 383 -13.36 -20.49 -12.04
CA SER A 383 -12.17 -20.93 -12.78
C SER A 383 -11.52 -22.16 -12.19
N ALA A 384 -11.35 -22.17 -10.86
CA ALA A 384 -10.79 -23.30 -10.14
C ALA A 384 -11.71 -24.53 -10.24
N ALA A 385 -13.02 -24.36 -10.06
CA ALA A 385 -14.00 -25.45 -10.16
C ALA A 385 -14.07 -26.05 -11.57
N ARG A 386 -13.99 -25.22 -12.61
CA ARG A 386 -14.03 -25.65 -14.02
C ARG A 386 -12.66 -26.05 -14.58
N ARG A 387 -11.57 -25.86 -13.82
CA ARG A 387 -10.18 -26.03 -14.28
C ARG A 387 -9.93 -25.29 -15.60
N CYS A 388 -10.36 -24.03 -15.64
CA CYS A 388 -10.28 -23.16 -16.81
C CYS A 388 -9.67 -21.81 -16.40
N ALA A 389 -8.70 -21.33 -17.17
CA ALA A 389 -8.07 -20.04 -16.99
C ALA A 389 -8.96 -18.89 -17.51
N SER A 390 -9.99 -18.51 -16.75
CA SER A 390 -10.89 -17.39 -17.10
C SER A 390 -10.37 -16.03 -16.62
N VAL A 391 -9.34 -16.02 -15.77
CA VAL A 391 -8.77 -14.80 -15.17
C VAL A 391 -7.35 -14.60 -15.71
N PRO A 392 -7.01 -13.41 -16.23
CA PRO A 392 -5.66 -13.06 -16.65
C PRO A 392 -4.69 -13.25 -15.49
N ARG A 393 -3.52 -13.80 -15.81
CA ARG A 393 -2.45 -14.04 -14.84
C ARG A 393 -2.04 -12.79 -14.08
N GLY A 394 -2.04 -11.62 -14.72
CA GLY A 394 -1.77 -10.34 -14.05
C GLY A 394 -2.75 -10.06 -12.92
N THR A 395 -4.05 -10.21 -13.19
CA THR A 395 -5.12 -10.08 -12.19
C THR A 395 -4.98 -11.10 -11.06
N LEU A 396 -4.62 -12.34 -11.38
CA LEU A 396 -4.39 -13.39 -10.38
C LEU A 396 -3.26 -13.02 -9.41
N VAL A 397 -2.13 -12.52 -9.92
CA VAL A 397 -0.99 -12.08 -9.10
C VAL A 397 -1.41 -10.96 -8.14
N TRP A 398 -2.08 -9.93 -8.65
CA TRP A 398 -2.51 -8.81 -7.81
C TRP A 398 -3.55 -9.23 -6.78
N ALA A 399 -4.51 -10.07 -7.14
CA ALA A 399 -5.54 -10.54 -6.22
C ALA A 399 -4.96 -11.35 -5.06
N ILE A 400 -4.13 -12.35 -5.35
CA ILE A 400 -3.54 -13.20 -4.31
C ILE A 400 -2.50 -12.42 -3.51
N GLY A 401 -1.65 -11.62 -4.17
CA GLY A 401 -0.65 -10.78 -3.49
C GLY A 401 -1.28 -9.75 -2.56
N GLY A 402 -2.33 -9.06 -3.02
CA GLY A 402 -3.07 -8.10 -2.20
C GLY A 402 -3.80 -8.75 -1.02
N ALA A 403 -4.44 -9.91 -1.25
CA ALA A 403 -5.09 -10.67 -0.19
C ALA A 403 -4.09 -11.16 0.88
N ALA A 404 -2.94 -11.70 0.46
CA ALA A 404 -1.89 -12.17 1.35
C ALA A 404 -1.25 -11.02 2.16
N TRP A 405 -1.28 -9.80 1.65
CA TRP A 405 -0.86 -8.61 2.41
C TRP A 405 -1.95 -8.14 3.38
N TYR A 406 -3.20 -8.05 2.92
CA TYR A 406 -4.31 -7.46 3.68
C TYR A 406 -4.79 -8.33 4.84
N PHE A 407 -5.16 -9.59 4.55
CA PHE A 407 -5.87 -10.40 5.53
C PHE A 407 -5.07 -10.67 6.80
N PRO A 408 -3.77 -11.04 6.74
CA PRO A 408 -3.01 -11.30 7.96
C PRO A 408 -2.87 -10.08 8.86
N LEU A 409 -2.85 -8.86 8.30
CA LEU A 409 -2.82 -7.62 9.07
C LEU A 409 -4.19 -7.34 9.71
N VAL A 410 -5.28 -7.44 8.93
CA VAL A 410 -6.62 -7.08 9.39
C VAL A 410 -7.21 -8.10 10.37
N ILE A 411 -6.93 -9.39 10.17
CA ILE A 411 -7.36 -10.48 11.08
C ILE A 411 -6.74 -10.34 12.47
N GLN A 412 -5.60 -9.67 12.59
CA GLN A 412 -4.92 -9.47 13.87
C GLN A 412 -5.45 -8.27 14.65
N LEU A 413 -6.12 -7.31 14.01
CA LEU A 413 -6.60 -6.08 14.66
C LEU A 413 -7.47 -6.30 15.90
N PRO A 414 -8.34 -7.32 16.00
CA PRO A 414 -9.11 -7.56 17.23
C PRO A 414 -8.25 -7.96 18.43
N TYR A 415 -7.02 -8.39 18.18
CA TYR A 415 -6.13 -8.95 19.19
C TYR A 415 -4.98 -8.00 19.53
N ILE A 416 -4.87 -6.84 18.87
CA ILE A 416 -3.80 -5.87 19.09
C ILE A 416 -4.25 -4.83 20.11
N HIS A 417 -3.46 -4.64 21.17
CA HIS A 417 -3.64 -3.50 22.08
C HIS A 417 -3.21 -2.19 21.41
N HIS A 418 -3.87 -1.07 21.72
CA HIS A 418 -3.48 0.24 21.20
C HIS A 418 -3.50 0.32 19.66
N ALA A 419 -4.36 -0.47 19.02
CA ALA A 419 -4.49 -0.53 17.57
C ALA A 419 -4.75 0.84 16.93
N TYR A 420 -5.51 1.71 17.61
CA TYR A 420 -5.79 3.06 17.14
C TYR A 420 -4.57 3.99 17.30
N GLU A 421 -3.97 4.01 18.48
CA GLU A 421 -2.85 4.88 18.84
C GLU A 421 -1.60 4.58 18.01
N TRP A 422 -1.37 3.30 17.68
CA TRP A 422 -0.22 2.86 16.91
C TRP A 422 -0.45 2.99 15.40
N GLY A 423 -1.62 3.51 15.00
CA GLY A 423 -1.94 3.80 13.61
C GLY A 423 -2.14 2.55 12.76
N TYR A 424 -2.53 1.40 13.33
CA TYR A 424 -2.80 0.19 12.55
C TYR A 424 -3.99 0.33 11.59
N TRP A 425 -4.86 1.30 11.84
CA TRP A 425 -5.95 1.69 10.95
C TRP A 425 -5.49 2.53 9.75
N LEU A 426 -4.27 3.07 9.77
CA LEU A 426 -3.77 3.92 8.70
C LEU A 426 -3.55 3.11 7.42
N PRO A 427 -3.92 3.67 6.26
CA PRO A 427 -3.90 2.96 4.99
C PRO A 427 -2.48 2.60 4.52
N ARG A 428 -1.45 3.33 4.96
CA ARG A 428 -0.04 3.04 4.63
C ARG A 428 0.38 1.61 4.99
N LEU A 429 -0.21 1.04 6.06
CA LEU A 429 0.08 -0.31 6.50
C LEU A 429 -0.34 -1.36 5.45
N VAL A 430 -1.44 -1.10 4.75
CA VAL A 430 -2.06 -1.98 3.74
C VAL A 430 -1.93 -1.41 2.32
N LEU A 431 -0.99 -0.49 2.08
CA LEU A 431 -0.85 0.19 0.78
C LEU A 431 -0.62 -0.77 -0.40
N PRO A 432 0.20 -1.82 -0.30
CA PRO A 432 0.27 -2.86 -1.34
C PRO A 432 -1.06 -3.54 -1.67
N ALA A 433 -1.92 -3.74 -0.67
CA ALA A 433 -3.26 -4.29 -0.88
C ALA A 433 -4.20 -3.27 -1.53
N ILE A 434 -4.12 -1.99 -1.14
CA ILE A 434 -4.84 -0.90 -1.82
C ILE A 434 -4.43 -0.85 -3.29
N TRP A 435 -3.13 -0.98 -3.58
CA TRP A 435 -2.64 -0.99 -4.96
C TRP A 435 -3.20 -2.17 -5.77
N SER A 436 -3.21 -3.35 -5.16
CA SER A 436 -3.81 -4.54 -5.75
C SER A 436 -5.31 -4.36 -6.02
N ALA A 437 -6.03 -3.74 -5.07
CA ALA A 437 -7.46 -3.51 -5.17
C ALA A 437 -7.79 -2.55 -6.33
N VAL A 438 -7.04 -1.45 -6.50
CA VAL A 438 -7.20 -0.56 -7.66
C VAL A 438 -6.89 -1.29 -8.96
N ALA A 439 -5.85 -2.14 -9.02
CA ALA A 439 -5.54 -2.93 -10.21
C ALA A 439 -6.70 -3.89 -10.59
N ILE A 440 -7.34 -4.49 -9.60
CA ILE A 440 -8.53 -5.34 -9.78
C ILE A 440 -9.72 -4.51 -10.27
N THR A 441 -9.99 -3.36 -9.66
CA THR A 441 -11.07 -2.45 -10.05
C THR A 441 -10.97 -2.06 -11.53
N PHE A 442 -9.78 -1.66 -11.98
CA PHE A 442 -9.57 -1.29 -13.38
C PHE A 442 -9.58 -2.49 -14.33
N THR A 443 -9.17 -3.68 -13.87
CA THR A 443 -9.31 -4.93 -14.65
C THR A 443 -10.80 -5.24 -14.90
N GLU A 444 -11.64 -5.19 -13.87
CA GLU A 444 -13.07 -5.49 -14.05
C GLU A 444 -13.79 -4.38 -14.82
N ALA A 445 -13.40 -3.12 -14.61
CA ALA A 445 -13.92 -1.99 -15.39
C ALA A 445 -13.60 -2.15 -16.88
N ASP A 446 -12.37 -2.56 -17.24
CA ASP A 446 -11.94 -2.80 -18.62
C ASP A 446 -12.85 -3.82 -19.34
N ARG A 447 -13.19 -4.90 -18.64
CA ARG A 447 -14.10 -5.93 -19.15
C ARG A 447 -15.53 -5.44 -19.30
N TRP A 448 -16.03 -4.68 -18.33
CA TRP A 448 -17.40 -4.17 -18.36
C TRP A 448 -17.59 -3.15 -19.48
N VAL A 449 -16.60 -2.28 -19.67
CA VAL A 449 -16.65 -1.23 -20.68
C VAL A 449 -16.46 -1.79 -22.09
N GLY A 450 -15.53 -2.73 -22.28
CA GLY A 450 -15.21 -3.31 -23.58
C GLY A 450 -14.61 -2.28 -24.55
N ASP A 451 -14.97 -2.33 -25.83
CA ASP A 451 -14.48 -1.42 -26.87
C ASP A 451 -15.11 -0.02 -26.84
N ARG A 452 -16.10 0.22 -25.99
CA ARG A 452 -16.85 1.49 -25.96
C ARG A 452 -15.96 2.61 -25.43
N LEU A 453 -15.82 3.70 -26.18
CA LEU A 453 -14.95 4.82 -25.79
C LEU A 453 -15.56 5.69 -24.67
N TRP A 454 -16.87 5.98 -24.72
CA TRP A 454 -17.48 6.91 -23.77
C TRP A 454 -17.34 6.48 -22.29
N PRO A 455 -17.51 5.19 -21.89
CA PRO A 455 -17.35 4.83 -20.49
C PRO A 455 -15.88 4.88 -20.06
N GLN A 456 -14.94 4.63 -20.98
CA GLN A 456 -13.51 4.78 -20.70
C GLN A 456 -13.18 6.24 -20.37
N LEU A 457 -13.71 7.17 -21.17
CA LEU A 457 -13.55 8.61 -20.93
C LEU A 457 -14.24 9.05 -19.64
N LEU A 458 -15.41 8.51 -19.31
CA LEU A 458 -16.09 8.80 -18.04
C LEU A 458 -15.24 8.36 -16.84
N ILE A 459 -14.73 7.13 -16.85
CA ILE A 459 -13.86 6.61 -15.78
C ILE A 459 -12.58 7.45 -15.68
N ALA A 460 -11.98 7.82 -16.81
CA ALA A 460 -10.81 8.68 -16.83
C ALA A 460 -11.10 10.07 -16.25
N GLY A 461 -12.25 10.66 -16.60
CA GLY A 461 -12.71 11.94 -16.06
C GLY A 461 -12.91 11.89 -14.55
N ILE A 462 -13.62 10.87 -14.04
CA ILE A 462 -13.83 10.66 -12.60
C ILE A 462 -12.50 10.44 -11.87
N SER A 463 -11.58 9.66 -12.45
CA SER A 463 -10.24 9.43 -11.89
C SER A 463 -9.42 10.70 -11.84
N LEU A 464 -9.46 11.52 -12.90
CA LEU A 464 -8.78 12.82 -12.94
C LEU A 464 -9.37 13.77 -11.90
N THR A 465 -10.69 13.83 -11.75
CA THR A 465 -11.33 14.63 -10.70
C THR A 465 -10.88 14.18 -9.31
N GLN A 466 -10.82 12.86 -9.05
CA GLN A 466 -10.34 12.32 -7.79
C GLN A 466 -8.88 12.71 -7.51
N ILE A 467 -8.02 12.61 -8.53
CA ILE A 467 -6.62 13.02 -8.44
C ILE A 467 -6.54 14.51 -8.11
N SER A 468 -7.26 15.36 -8.83
CA SER A 468 -7.25 16.81 -8.61
C SER A 468 -7.74 17.19 -7.21
N LEU A 469 -8.81 16.55 -6.70
CA LEU A 469 -9.31 16.77 -5.34
C LEU A 469 -8.29 16.30 -4.28
N GLY A 470 -7.68 15.14 -4.49
CA GLY A 470 -6.65 14.61 -3.61
C GLY A 470 -5.42 15.52 -3.55
N LEU A 471 -4.91 15.94 -4.71
CA LEU A 471 -3.80 16.88 -4.82
C LEU A 471 -4.13 18.24 -4.21
N GLY A 472 -5.32 18.78 -4.46
CA GLY A 472 -5.78 20.04 -3.86
C GLY A 472 -5.91 19.96 -2.34
N SER A 473 -6.10 18.77 -1.77
CA SER A 473 -6.12 18.57 -0.32
C SER A 473 -4.74 18.48 0.33
N ILE A 474 -3.70 18.15 -0.44
CA ILE A 474 -2.31 17.97 0.04
C ILE A 474 -1.46 19.19 -0.27
N LEU A 475 -1.59 19.78 -1.46
CA LEU A 475 -0.75 20.88 -1.87
C LEU A 475 -1.19 22.14 -1.11
N TYR A 476 -0.34 22.55 -0.16
CA TYR A 476 -0.44 23.84 0.50
C TYR A 476 0.06 24.94 -0.42
N TRP A 477 -0.88 25.79 -0.85
CA TRP A 477 -0.61 27.03 -1.58
C TRP A 477 -0.55 28.14 -0.53
N SER A 478 0.65 28.39 -0.01
CA SER A 478 0.94 29.54 0.85
C SER A 478 0.94 30.83 0.04
#